data_AF-A0A3S5JLA5-F1
#
_entry.id   AF-A0A3S5JLA5-F1
#
_cell.length_a   1.000
_cell.length_b   1.000
_cell.length_c   1.000
_cell.angle_alpha   90.00
_cell.angle_beta   90.00
_cell.angle_gamma   90.00
#
_symmetry.space_group_name_H-M   'P 1'
#
loop_
_entity.id
_entity.type
_entity.pdbx_description
1 polymer ?
#
loop_
_entity_poly.entity_id
_entity_poly.type
_entity_poly.pdbx_seq_one_letter_code
_entity_poly.pdbx_strand_id
1 'polypeptide(L)'
;MKPVTLHYLDHDESILPHLETLQDGRQALAQLDFSEVGFTLQRHRSSITDWRDEEAINRTHQREIMQLAQRFSHCDAVIGYPAILRGPAEASRHDDLLPIQIAHSDFTDDYRPMVLNPARPYGAFFAPCLEAAGISYRELNAAKRLLMLQFWRNTGPVNPDFPLAIADARSVPHHALERRTVNEYAGETLAFETFLLKPPNQKQAYRWYTFPNMTQEEVLIFRTYDSRQEERGLPYWTPHCAFANPDPASAEQFRTSVEMRVLCLFY
;
A
#
# COMPACT_ATOMS: atom_id res chain seq x y z
N MET A 1 -6.01 -22.02 2.33
CA MET A 1 -5.65 -22.01 0.90
C MET A 1 -4.40 -22.86 0.70
N LYS A 2 -4.05 -23.25 -0.54
CA LYS A 2 -2.75 -23.91 -0.80
C LYS A 2 -1.62 -22.97 -0.34
N PRO A 3 -0.52 -23.48 0.24
CA PRO A 3 0.62 -22.63 0.55
C PRO A 3 1.19 -21.98 -0.72
N VAL A 4 1.71 -20.76 -0.59
CA VAL A 4 2.32 -19.98 -1.67
C VAL A 4 3.72 -19.53 -1.27
N THR A 5 4.53 -19.16 -2.25
CA THR A 5 5.85 -18.57 -1.99
C THR A 5 5.71 -17.07 -1.82
N LEU A 6 6.15 -16.54 -0.68
CA LEU A 6 6.40 -15.11 -0.48
C LEU A 6 7.91 -14.86 -0.46
N HIS A 7 8.33 -13.68 -0.91
CA HIS A 7 9.73 -13.30 -1.00
C HIS A 7 10.08 -12.29 0.09
N TYR A 8 11.14 -12.56 0.83
CA TYR A 8 11.66 -11.73 1.92
C TYR A 8 13.08 -11.26 1.60
N LEU A 9 13.56 -10.24 2.29
CA LEU A 9 14.94 -9.76 2.17
C LEU A 9 15.78 -10.33 3.31
N ASP A 10 16.93 -10.91 3.00
CA ASP A 10 17.94 -11.26 3.99
C ASP A 10 18.93 -10.12 4.24
N HIS A 11 19.75 -10.28 5.28
CA HIS A 11 20.79 -9.34 5.69
C HIS A 11 21.85 -9.05 4.60
N ASP A 12 22.06 -9.99 3.67
CA ASP A 12 22.99 -9.85 2.54
C ASP A 12 22.30 -9.35 1.26
N GLU A 13 21.07 -8.84 1.39
CA GLU A 13 20.21 -8.38 0.30
C GLU A 13 19.74 -9.49 -0.66
N SER A 14 19.95 -10.75 -0.31
CA SER A 14 19.38 -11.86 -1.07
C SER A 14 17.86 -11.94 -0.90
N ILE A 15 17.19 -12.32 -1.98
CA ILE A 15 15.75 -12.57 -1.97
C ILE A 15 15.52 -14.02 -1.55
N LEU A 16 14.88 -14.21 -0.40
CA LEU A 16 14.61 -15.53 0.16
C LEU A 16 13.14 -15.95 -0.06
N PRO A 17 12.88 -17.02 -0.81
CA PRO A 17 11.54 -17.58 -0.95
C PRO A 17 11.16 -18.37 0.31
N HIS A 18 10.00 -18.08 0.88
CA HIS A 18 9.44 -18.81 2.03
C HIS A 18 8.02 -19.25 1.72
N LEU A 19 7.71 -20.50 2.07
CA LEU A 19 6.38 -21.06 1.88
C LEU A 19 5.46 -20.60 3.01
N GLU A 20 4.42 -19.85 2.67
CA GLU A 20 3.46 -19.27 3.59
C GLU A 20 2.06 -19.80 3.33
N THR A 21 1.24 -19.88 4.38
CA THR A 21 -0.18 -20.18 4.26
C THR A 21 -0.97 -18.91 4.47
N LEU A 22 -1.54 -18.39 3.39
CA LEU A 22 -2.45 -17.26 3.43
C LEU A 22 -3.81 -17.67 3.99
N GLN A 23 -4.38 -16.81 4.81
CA GLN A 23 -5.76 -16.88 5.29
C GLN A 23 -6.70 -16.13 4.33
N ASP A 24 -7.95 -16.58 4.23
CA ASP A 24 -8.98 -15.86 3.47
C ASP A 24 -9.45 -14.66 4.29
N GLY A 25 -8.97 -13.47 3.92
CA GLY A 25 -9.30 -12.22 4.59
C GLY A 25 -10.79 -11.87 4.52
N ARG A 26 -11.53 -12.38 3.53
CA ARG A 26 -12.98 -12.15 3.41
C ARG A 26 -13.74 -12.93 4.48
N GLN A 27 -13.34 -14.17 4.75
CA GLN A 27 -13.93 -15.00 5.81
C GLN A 27 -13.58 -14.47 7.20
N ALA A 28 -12.38 -13.90 7.36
CA ALA A 28 -11.93 -13.32 8.62
C ALA A 28 -12.42 -11.87 8.84
N LEU A 29 -12.97 -11.19 7.83
CA LEU A 29 -13.17 -9.73 7.83
C LEU A 29 -13.92 -9.20 9.06
N ALA A 30 -14.94 -9.92 9.55
CA ALA A 30 -15.72 -9.51 10.72
C ALA A 30 -14.92 -9.53 12.04
N GLN A 31 -13.74 -10.16 12.06
CA GLN A 31 -12.86 -10.30 13.22
C GLN A 31 -11.60 -9.43 13.09
N LEU A 32 -11.40 -8.77 11.94
CA LEU A 32 -10.24 -7.93 11.66
C LEU A 32 -10.58 -6.47 11.99
N ASP A 33 -9.97 -5.93 13.05
CA ASP A 33 -10.04 -4.50 13.38
C ASP A 33 -8.91 -3.75 12.67
N PHE A 34 -9.25 -2.83 11.78
CA PHE A 34 -8.28 -1.99 11.06
C PHE A 34 -7.25 -1.33 11.98
N SER A 35 -7.68 -0.82 13.15
CA SER A 35 -6.79 -0.14 14.09
C SER A 35 -5.72 -1.08 14.65
N GLU A 36 -6.02 -2.37 14.74
CA GLU A 36 -5.12 -3.40 15.21
C GLU A 36 -4.30 -4.00 14.06
N VAL A 37 -4.97 -4.58 13.06
CA VAL A 37 -4.33 -5.39 12.01
C VAL A 37 -3.72 -4.56 10.89
N GLY A 38 -4.14 -3.30 10.74
CA GLY A 38 -3.60 -2.36 9.75
C GLY A 38 -4.33 -2.33 8.41
N PHE A 39 -5.29 -3.21 8.15
CA PHE A 39 -6.02 -3.29 6.89
C PHE A 39 -7.50 -3.66 7.05
N THR A 40 -8.29 -3.36 6.03
CA THR A 40 -9.70 -3.78 5.89
C THR A 40 -10.10 -3.81 4.42
N LEU A 41 -11.07 -4.64 4.06
CA LEU A 41 -11.73 -4.60 2.76
C LEU A 41 -13.02 -3.77 2.85
N GLN A 42 -13.26 -2.90 1.88
CA GLN A 42 -14.52 -2.17 1.74
C GLN A 42 -15.12 -2.31 0.36
N ARG A 43 -16.45 -2.32 0.29
CA ARG A 43 -17.16 -2.10 -0.96
C ARG A 43 -17.10 -0.61 -1.30
N HIS A 44 -16.58 -0.29 -2.47
CA HIS A 44 -16.53 1.06 -3.00
C HIS A 44 -16.67 1.00 -4.52
N ARG A 45 -17.79 1.51 -5.03
CA ARG A 45 -18.05 1.61 -6.46
C ARG A 45 -17.55 2.94 -7.00
N SER A 46 -16.68 2.88 -8.01
CA SER A 46 -16.21 4.06 -8.74
C SER A 46 -17.15 4.41 -9.89
N SER A 47 -17.18 5.68 -10.26
CA SER A 47 -17.80 6.17 -11.50
C SER A 47 -16.90 6.06 -12.73
N ILE A 48 -15.63 5.65 -12.57
CA ILE A 48 -14.71 5.33 -13.68
C ILE A 48 -15.32 4.24 -14.58
N THR A 49 -15.23 4.47 -15.88
CA THR A 49 -15.66 3.51 -16.91
C THR A 49 -14.50 2.83 -17.62
N ASP A 50 -13.32 3.45 -17.65
CA ASP A 50 -12.09 2.86 -18.22
C ASP A 50 -10.93 2.98 -17.23
N TRP A 51 -10.49 1.84 -16.70
CA TRP A 51 -9.38 1.75 -15.75
C TRP A 51 -7.99 1.84 -16.40
N ARG A 52 -7.92 2.09 -17.70
CA ARG A 52 -6.66 2.36 -18.43
C ARG A 52 -6.44 3.85 -18.68
N ASP A 53 -7.47 4.67 -18.48
CA ASP A 53 -7.37 6.12 -18.63
C ASP A 53 -6.80 6.73 -17.34
N GLU A 54 -5.47 6.86 -17.31
CA GLU A 54 -4.72 7.40 -16.18
C GLU A 54 -5.14 8.83 -15.82
N GLU A 55 -5.53 9.65 -16.81
CA GLU A 55 -6.03 11.01 -16.57
C GLU A 55 -7.41 10.97 -15.90
N ALA A 56 -8.33 10.13 -16.39
CA ALA A 56 -9.63 9.94 -15.76
C ALA A 56 -9.51 9.39 -14.34
N ILE A 57 -8.58 8.47 -14.09
CA ILE A 57 -8.27 7.93 -12.76
C ILE A 57 -7.84 9.05 -11.82
N ASN A 58 -6.85 9.86 -12.21
CA ASN A 58 -6.36 10.94 -11.37
C ASN A 58 -7.38 12.08 -11.19
N ARG A 59 -8.26 12.32 -12.17
CA ARG A 59 -9.32 13.33 -12.07
C ARG A 59 -10.53 12.87 -11.26
N THR A 60 -10.93 11.62 -11.41
CA THR A 60 -12.22 11.10 -10.91
C THR A 60 -12.01 10.16 -9.74
N HIS A 61 -11.22 9.09 -9.92
CA HIS A 61 -11.04 8.09 -8.88
C HIS A 61 -10.28 8.62 -7.67
N GLN A 62 -9.25 9.45 -7.89
CA GLN A 62 -8.52 10.09 -6.80
C GLN A 62 -9.46 10.85 -5.86
N ARG A 63 -10.38 11.62 -6.42
CA ARG A 63 -11.38 12.37 -5.65
C ARG A 63 -12.29 11.43 -4.85
N GLU A 64 -12.76 10.35 -5.45
CA GLU A 64 -13.59 9.34 -4.76
C GLU A 64 -12.83 8.69 -3.60
N ILE A 65 -11.56 8.35 -3.82
CA ILE A 65 -10.67 7.75 -2.81
C ILE A 65 -10.34 8.74 -1.69
N MET A 66 -10.07 10.00 -1.99
CA MET A 66 -9.87 11.05 -0.98
C MET A 66 -11.12 11.22 -0.11
N GLN A 67 -12.31 11.23 -0.70
CA GLN A 67 -13.56 11.28 0.06
C GLN A 67 -13.78 10.02 0.90
N LEU A 68 -13.44 8.85 0.37
CA LEU A 68 -13.48 7.61 1.13
C LEU A 68 -12.52 7.66 2.31
N ALA A 69 -11.28 8.10 2.10
CA ALA A 69 -10.25 8.24 3.14
C ALA A 69 -10.72 9.17 4.26
N GLN A 70 -11.31 10.32 3.92
CA GLN A 70 -11.82 11.28 4.90
C GLN A 70 -12.99 10.69 5.70
N ARG A 71 -13.97 10.06 5.04
CA ARG A 71 -15.10 9.40 5.73
C ARG A 71 -14.65 8.23 6.60
N PHE A 72 -13.70 7.43 6.13
CA PHE A 72 -13.21 6.24 6.81
C PHE A 72 -12.38 6.58 8.04
N SER A 73 -11.49 7.56 7.93
CA SER A 73 -10.55 7.91 9.00
C SER A 73 -11.08 8.99 9.94
N HIS A 74 -12.13 9.72 9.55
CA HIS A 74 -12.64 10.90 10.23
C HIS A 74 -11.57 12.00 10.39
N CYS A 75 -10.65 12.11 9.43
CA CYS A 75 -9.64 13.15 9.42
C CYS A 75 -10.21 14.51 9.00
N ASP A 76 -9.49 15.58 9.33
CA ASP A 76 -9.90 16.95 9.06
C ASP A 76 -9.59 17.35 7.61
N ALA A 77 -8.48 16.88 7.07
CA ALA A 77 -8.04 17.15 5.70
C ALA A 77 -7.34 15.95 5.06
N VAL A 78 -7.31 15.93 3.72
CA VAL A 78 -6.73 14.85 2.91
C VAL A 78 -5.87 15.42 1.78
N ILE A 79 -4.73 14.77 1.52
CA ILE A 79 -3.85 15.05 0.37
C ILE A 79 -3.77 13.77 -0.46
N GLY A 80 -4.28 13.82 -1.69
CA GLY A 80 -4.25 12.70 -2.62
C GLY A 80 -2.95 12.67 -3.41
N TYR A 81 -2.39 11.47 -3.57
CA TYR A 81 -1.21 11.22 -4.40
C TYR A 81 -1.66 10.68 -5.77
N PRO A 82 -0.85 10.85 -6.83
CA PRO A 82 -1.13 10.26 -8.13
C PRO A 82 -1.32 8.73 -8.04
N ALA A 83 -2.17 8.20 -8.92
CA ALA A 83 -2.39 6.77 -9.03
C ALA A 83 -1.16 6.04 -9.56
N ILE A 84 -0.91 4.84 -9.05
CA ILE A 84 0.04 3.88 -9.61
C ILE A 84 -0.77 2.77 -10.26
N LEU A 85 -0.67 2.66 -11.57
CA LEU A 85 -1.26 1.56 -12.33
C LEU A 85 -0.22 0.44 -12.41
N ARG A 86 -0.67 -0.80 -12.25
CA ARG A 86 0.14 -2.00 -12.52
C ARG A 86 -0.61 -2.90 -13.47
N GLY A 87 0.08 -3.41 -14.48
CA GLY A 87 -0.47 -4.29 -15.51
C GLY A 87 0.54 -4.56 -16.63
N PRO A 88 0.22 -5.41 -17.60
CA PRO A 88 1.13 -5.73 -18.70
C PRO A 88 1.60 -4.51 -19.51
N ALA A 89 0.73 -3.52 -19.71
CA ALA A 89 1.08 -2.29 -20.42
C ALA A 89 2.05 -1.41 -19.60
N GLU A 90 1.79 -1.29 -18.30
CA GLU A 90 2.59 -0.52 -17.35
C GLU A 90 3.97 -1.15 -17.14
N ALA A 91 4.04 -2.47 -17.05
CA ALA A 91 5.28 -3.23 -16.93
C ALA A 91 6.24 -2.99 -18.10
N SER A 92 5.70 -2.66 -19.28
CA SER A 92 6.53 -2.30 -20.44
C SER A 92 7.15 -0.90 -20.33
N ARG A 93 6.67 -0.06 -19.41
CA ARG A 93 7.19 1.29 -19.17
C ARG A 93 8.35 1.29 -18.15
N HIS A 94 8.21 0.56 -17.04
CA HIS A 94 9.21 0.50 -15.98
C HIS A 94 9.01 -0.72 -15.07
N ASP A 95 10.10 -1.34 -14.60
CA ASP A 95 10.06 -2.54 -13.76
C ASP A 95 9.38 -2.29 -12.40
N ASP A 96 9.51 -1.08 -11.83
CA ASP A 96 8.80 -0.67 -10.61
C ASP A 96 7.27 -0.70 -10.73
N LEU A 97 6.71 -0.83 -11.94
CA LEU A 97 5.27 -0.97 -12.18
C LEU A 97 4.82 -2.43 -12.30
N LEU A 98 5.75 -3.39 -12.22
CA LEU A 98 5.43 -4.79 -12.02
C LEU A 98 4.82 -5.02 -10.63
N PRO A 99 4.02 -6.07 -10.42
CA PRO A 99 3.63 -6.48 -9.08
C PRO A 99 4.87 -6.72 -8.18
N ILE A 100 5.02 -5.92 -7.11
CA ILE A 100 6.18 -6.02 -6.21
C ILE A 100 6.04 -7.29 -5.37
N GLN A 101 6.94 -8.25 -5.57
CA GLN A 101 6.86 -9.57 -4.92
C GLN A 101 7.63 -9.65 -3.59
N ILE A 102 8.53 -8.70 -3.33
CA ILE A 102 9.26 -8.62 -2.06
C ILE A 102 8.32 -8.04 -0.99
N ALA A 103 8.19 -8.72 0.15
CA ALA A 103 7.40 -8.26 1.28
C ALA A 103 7.96 -6.95 1.85
N HIS A 104 7.12 -5.91 1.85
CA HIS A 104 7.52 -4.56 2.24
C HIS A 104 6.36 -3.75 2.84
N SER A 105 6.66 -2.61 3.43
CA SER A 105 5.70 -1.55 3.76
C SER A 105 6.28 -0.23 3.26
N ASP A 106 5.51 0.54 2.48
CA ASP A 106 5.98 1.69 1.70
C ASP A 106 6.85 2.71 2.43
N PHE A 107 6.62 2.88 3.73
CA PHE A 107 7.15 3.98 4.51
C PHE A 107 7.68 3.52 5.86
N THR A 108 8.69 4.24 6.33
CA THR A 108 9.27 4.14 7.68
C THR A 108 8.82 5.30 8.55
N ASP A 109 9.32 5.37 9.79
CA ASP A 109 9.23 6.55 10.65
C ASP A 109 9.87 7.82 10.05
N ASP A 110 10.69 7.70 9.00
CA ASP A 110 11.20 8.84 8.23
C ASP A 110 10.10 9.57 7.44
N TYR A 111 8.93 8.97 7.26
CA TYR A 111 7.87 9.57 6.44
C TYR A 111 7.42 10.95 6.96
N ARG A 112 7.20 11.11 8.27
CA ARG A 112 6.80 12.40 8.85
C ARG A 112 7.88 13.48 8.65
N PRO A 113 9.14 13.32 9.10
CA PRO A 113 10.16 14.33 8.84
C PRO A 113 10.43 14.54 7.34
N MET A 114 10.19 13.53 6.49
CA MET A 114 10.26 13.66 5.03
C MET A 114 9.22 14.63 4.47
N VAL A 115 7.93 14.40 4.74
CA VAL A 115 6.85 15.21 4.14
C VAL A 115 6.72 16.60 4.77
N LEU A 116 7.20 16.79 6.00
CA LEU A 116 7.21 18.08 6.67
C LEU A 116 8.33 19.02 6.20
N ASN A 117 9.35 18.50 5.50
CA ASN A 117 10.52 19.26 5.08
C ASN A 117 10.56 19.45 3.55
N PRO A 118 10.19 20.64 3.01
CA PRO A 118 10.23 20.90 1.57
C PRO A 118 11.63 20.84 0.95
N ALA A 119 12.70 20.91 1.75
CA ALA A 119 14.07 20.87 1.24
C ALA A 119 14.58 19.46 0.94
N ARG A 120 13.84 18.40 1.31
CA ARG A 120 14.21 17.03 0.95
C ARG A 120 13.81 16.72 -0.49
N PRO A 121 14.49 15.77 -1.16
CA PRO A 121 14.17 15.42 -2.56
C PRO A 121 12.70 15.09 -2.80
N TYR A 122 12.05 14.44 -1.82
CA TYR A 122 10.62 14.12 -1.87
C TYR A 122 9.70 15.35 -1.98
N GLY A 123 10.17 16.53 -1.58
CA GLY A 123 9.42 17.79 -1.67
C GLY A 123 9.04 18.17 -3.10
N ALA A 124 9.88 17.84 -4.10
CA ALA A 124 9.57 18.11 -5.50
C ALA A 124 8.35 17.32 -6.00
N PHE A 125 8.24 16.05 -5.59
CA PHE A 125 7.08 15.20 -5.86
C PHE A 125 5.85 15.63 -5.04
N PHE A 126 6.06 16.01 -3.78
CA PHE A 126 4.96 16.27 -2.85
C PHE A 126 4.33 17.67 -3.00
N ALA A 127 5.09 18.68 -3.47
CA ALA A 127 4.60 20.05 -3.58
C ALA A 127 3.35 20.21 -4.48
N PRO A 128 3.25 19.59 -5.68
CA PRO A 128 2.03 19.62 -6.47
C PRO A 128 0.83 18.98 -5.76
N CYS A 129 1.06 17.95 -4.93
CA CYS A 129 -0.01 17.30 -4.16
C CYS A 129 -0.57 18.26 -3.09
N LEU A 130 0.30 19.00 -2.41
CA LEU A 130 -0.08 20.03 -1.44
C LEU A 130 -0.86 21.18 -2.10
N GLU A 131 -0.37 21.66 -3.25
CA GLU A 131 -1.05 22.71 -4.02
C GLU A 131 -2.45 22.28 -4.44
N ALA A 132 -2.59 21.08 -5.01
CA ALA A 132 -3.89 20.52 -5.42
C ALA A 132 -4.85 20.35 -4.23
N ALA A 133 -4.34 20.03 -3.03
CA ALA A 133 -5.14 19.94 -1.82
C ALA A 133 -5.47 21.31 -1.20
N GLY A 134 -4.82 22.39 -1.65
CA GLY A 134 -4.94 23.71 -1.05
C GLY A 134 -4.37 23.80 0.36
N ILE A 135 -3.38 22.95 0.70
CA ILE A 135 -2.80 22.84 2.05
C ILE A 135 -1.39 23.41 2.04
N SER A 136 -1.15 24.42 2.87
CA SER A 136 0.20 24.98 3.05
C SER A 136 1.07 24.07 3.92
N TYR A 137 2.40 24.18 3.80
CA TYR A 137 3.33 23.56 4.75
C TYR A 137 3.07 23.98 6.20
N ARG A 138 2.56 25.20 6.44
CA ARG A 138 2.19 25.65 7.79
C ARG A 138 1.04 24.82 8.35
N GLU A 139 0.00 24.58 7.56
CA GLU A 139 -1.12 23.74 7.94
C GLU A 139 -0.69 22.28 8.10
N LEU A 140 0.10 21.74 7.16
CA LEU A 140 0.65 20.40 7.28
C LEU A 140 1.45 20.21 8.58
N ASN A 141 2.34 21.15 8.93
CA ASN A 141 3.13 21.13 10.15
C ASN A 141 2.30 21.31 11.43
N ALA A 142 1.07 21.84 11.33
CA ALA A 142 0.16 21.98 12.46
C ALA A 142 -0.63 20.68 12.76
N ALA A 143 -0.60 19.69 11.87
CA ALA A 143 -1.29 18.42 12.09
C ALA A 143 -0.67 17.64 13.27
N LYS A 144 -1.52 17.24 14.21
CA LYS A 144 -1.15 16.42 15.39
C LYS A 144 -0.93 14.96 15.03
N ARG A 145 -1.63 14.46 14.01
CA ARG A 145 -1.48 13.10 13.49
C ARG A 145 -1.42 13.11 11.98
N LEU A 146 -0.52 12.31 11.44
CA LEU A 146 -0.42 11.96 10.03
C LEU A 146 -0.76 10.47 9.88
N LEU A 147 -1.73 10.15 9.03
CA LEU A 147 -2.08 8.77 8.67
C LEU A 147 -1.99 8.63 7.15
N MET A 148 -1.06 7.80 6.69
CA MET A 148 -0.97 7.43 5.29
C MET A 148 -1.79 6.17 5.04
N LEU A 149 -2.84 6.31 4.24
CA LEU A 149 -3.67 5.20 3.77
C LEU A 149 -3.31 4.86 2.33
N GLN A 150 -3.14 3.57 2.06
CA GLN A 150 -3.09 3.02 0.71
C GLN A 150 -4.41 2.31 0.38
N PHE A 151 -4.84 2.48 -0.85
CA PHE A 151 -6.04 1.92 -1.45
C PHE A 151 -5.64 1.07 -2.63
N TRP A 152 -5.78 -0.24 -2.49
CA TRP A 152 -5.49 -1.20 -3.56
C TRP A 152 -6.80 -1.70 -4.16
N ARG A 153 -6.95 -1.54 -5.48
CA ARG A 153 -8.12 -2.01 -6.23
C ARG A 153 -7.69 -2.96 -7.33
N ASN A 154 -8.31 -4.14 -7.37
CA ASN A 154 -8.23 -5.01 -8.54
C ASN A 154 -9.07 -4.41 -9.67
N THR A 155 -8.44 -4.07 -10.79
CA THR A 155 -9.13 -3.57 -11.99
C THR A 155 -9.12 -4.59 -13.12
N GLY A 156 -8.41 -5.71 -12.96
CA GLY A 156 -8.34 -6.80 -13.90
C GLY A 156 -9.30 -7.96 -13.58
N PRO A 157 -8.94 -9.19 -14.01
CA PRO A 157 -9.70 -10.40 -13.73
C PRO A 157 -9.84 -10.70 -12.24
N VAL A 158 -10.90 -11.40 -11.86
CA VAL A 158 -11.27 -11.70 -10.45
C VAL A 158 -10.28 -12.66 -9.76
N ASN A 159 -9.53 -13.46 -10.53
CA ASN A 159 -8.53 -14.42 -10.02
C ASN A 159 -7.16 -14.22 -10.71
N PRO A 160 -6.48 -13.08 -10.47
CA PRO A 160 -5.28 -12.72 -11.21
C PRO A 160 -4.09 -13.63 -10.87
N ASP A 161 -3.04 -13.57 -11.69
CA ASP A 161 -1.76 -14.27 -11.49
C ASP A 161 -0.94 -13.76 -10.29
N PHE A 162 -0.99 -12.47 -9.98
CA PHE A 162 -0.23 -11.82 -8.90
C PHE A 162 -1.09 -11.02 -7.90
N PRO A 163 -2.08 -11.65 -7.23
CA PRO A 163 -2.90 -10.99 -6.21
C PRO A 163 -2.05 -10.48 -5.03
N LEU A 164 -2.69 -9.66 -4.19
CA LEU A 164 -2.02 -9.06 -3.04
C LEU A 164 -2.14 -9.97 -1.79
N ALA A 165 -1.00 -10.23 -1.16
CA ALA A 165 -0.89 -10.70 0.21
C ALA A 165 -0.68 -9.49 1.14
N ILE A 166 -1.32 -9.50 2.30
CA ILE A 166 -1.20 -8.46 3.32
C ILE A 166 -1.10 -9.09 4.72
N ALA A 167 -0.15 -8.63 5.52
CA ALA A 167 0.10 -9.19 6.85
C ALA A 167 -0.70 -8.43 7.92
N ASP A 168 -1.19 -9.17 8.92
CA ASP A 168 -1.62 -8.57 10.19
C ASP A 168 -0.41 -7.91 10.86
N ALA A 169 -0.45 -6.58 10.95
CA ALA A 169 0.64 -5.77 11.45
C ALA A 169 1.10 -6.17 12.88
N ARG A 170 0.21 -6.74 13.71
CA ARG A 170 0.55 -7.22 15.05
C ARG A 170 1.46 -8.44 15.06
N SER A 171 1.45 -9.22 13.97
CA SER A 171 2.29 -10.41 13.83
C SER A 171 3.70 -10.08 13.35
N VAL A 172 3.94 -8.85 12.86
CA VAL A 172 5.23 -8.42 12.33
C VAL A 172 5.90 -7.47 13.32
N PRO A 173 6.90 -7.92 14.09
CA PRO A 173 7.57 -7.06 15.05
C PRO A 173 8.51 -6.07 14.35
N HIS A 174 8.76 -4.92 14.99
CA HIS A 174 9.63 -3.88 14.42
C HIS A 174 11.03 -4.39 14.02
N HIS A 175 11.62 -5.33 14.78
CA HIS A 175 12.96 -5.86 14.49
C HIS A 175 13.02 -6.74 13.22
N ALA A 176 11.87 -7.21 12.72
CA ALA A 176 11.76 -7.90 11.45
C ALA A 176 11.78 -6.94 10.25
N LEU A 177 11.65 -5.64 10.48
CA LEU A 177 11.68 -4.63 9.44
C LEU A 177 13.11 -4.12 9.24
N GLU A 178 13.45 -3.88 7.99
CA GLU A 178 14.73 -3.32 7.59
C GLU A 178 14.52 -2.09 6.71
N ARG A 179 15.15 -0.98 7.09
CA ARG A 179 15.05 0.26 6.32
C ARG A 179 15.86 0.15 5.03
N ARG A 180 15.28 0.62 3.94
CA ARG A 180 15.96 0.78 2.65
C ARG A 180 15.63 2.13 2.04
N THR A 181 16.66 2.82 1.57
CA THR A 181 16.50 4.04 0.80
C THR A 181 16.20 3.67 -0.66
N VAL A 182 15.09 4.18 -1.17
CA VAL A 182 14.77 4.20 -2.59
C VAL A 182 15.15 5.59 -3.09
N ASN A 183 16.03 5.67 -4.09
CA ASN A 183 16.53 6.94 -4.65
C ASN A 183 15.84 7.33 -5.96
N GLU A 184 15.29 6.33 -6.65
CA GLU A 184 14.55 6.45 -7.90
C GLU A 184 13.35 5.52 -7.83
N TYR A 185 12.20 5.95 -8.34
CA TYR A 185 11.02 5.10 -8.44
C TYR A 185 10.20 5.49 -9.67
N ALA A 186 9.85 4.50 -10.50
CA ALA A 186 9.13 4.69 -11.75
C ALA A 186 9.77 5.72 -12.71
N GLY A 187 11.11 5.81 -12.72
CA GLY A 187 11.86 6.73 -13.58
C GLY A 187 11.99 8.17 -13.06
N GLU A 188 11.49 8.46 -11.87
CA GLU A 188 11.63 9.77 -11.22
C GLU A 188 12.70 9.71 -10.10
N THR A 189 13.46 10.79 -9.93
CA THR A 189 14.36 10.96 -8.78
C THR A 189 13.54 11.34 -7.55
N LEU A 190 13.10 10.34 -6.79
CA LEU A 190 12.49 10.52 -5.48
C LEU A 190 13.22 9.72 -4.41
N ALA A 191 13.70 10.41 -3.38
CA ALA A 191 14.37 9.79 -2.25
C ALA A 191 13.42 9.62 -1.06
N PHE A 192 13.15 8.37 -0.68
CA PHE A 192 12.35 8.01 0.50
C PHE A 192 12.83 6.69 1.10
N GLU A 193 12.45 6.42 2.35
CA GLU A 193 12.69 5.13 2.99
C GLU A 193 11.46 4.24 2.97
N THR A 194 11.68 2.95 2.70
CA THR A 194 10.70 1.86 2.81
C THR A 194 11.17 0.82 3.80
N PHE A 195 10.25 0.05 4.37
CA PHE A 195 10.58 -1.15 5.14
C PHE A 195 10.53 -2.37 4.23
N LEU A 196 11.63 -3.12 4.16
CA LEU A 196 11.62 -4.49 3.68
C LEU A 196 11.47 -5.45 4.86
N LEU A 197 10.84 -6.61 4.62
CA LEU A 197 10.56 -7.59 5.65
C LEU A 197 11.58 -8.73 5.61
N LYS A 198 12.19 -9.00 6.77
CA LYS A 198 13.08 -10.15 6.99
C LYS A 198 12.29 -11.45 7.06
N PRO A 199 12.88 -12.59 6.65
CA PRO A 199 12.23 -13.89 6.75
C PRO A 199 11.84 -14.20 8.20
N PRO A 200 10.73 -14.93 8.41
CA PRO A 200 10.31 -15.30 9.75
C PRO A 200 11.24 -16.38 10.34
N ASN A 201 11.60 -16.24 11.61
CA ASN A 201 12.42 -17.23 12.34
C ASN A 201 11.67 -18.55 12.63
N GLN A 202 10.35 -18.56 12.49
CA GLN A 202 9.48 -19.71 12.71
C GLN A 202 8.45 -19.80 11.58
N LYS A 203 8.03 -21.01 11.22
CA LYS A 203 6.98 -21.21 10.22
C LYS A 203 5.69 -20.49 10.65
N GLN A 204 5.10 -19.72 9.73
CA GLN A 204 3.85 -18.99 9.93
C GLN A 204 3.88 -17.97 11.09
N ALA A 205 5.06 -17.40 11.40
CA ALA A 205 5.16 -16.34 12.42
C ALA A 205 4.39 -15.08 11.99
N TYR A 206 4.44 -14.73 10.71
CA TYR A 206 3.66 -13.64 10.13
C TYR A 206 2.30 -14.17 9.65
N ARG A 207 1.22 -13.51 10.08
CA ARG A 207 -0.15 -13.90 9.71
C ARG A 207 -0.56 -13.17 8.45
N TRP A 208 -0.41 -13.84 7.32
CA TRP A 208 -0.74 -13.33 6.00
C TRP A 208 -2.19 -13.61 5.60
N TYR A 209 -2.80 -12.64 4.93
CA TYR A 209 -4.14 -12.71 4.37
C TYR A 209 -4.09 -12.38 2.88
N THR A 210 -5.00 -12.97 2.11
CA THR A 210 -5.36 -12.46 0.78
C THR A 210 -6.89 -12.37 0.69
N PHE A 211 -7.39 -11.60 -0.26
CA PHE A 211 -8.81 -11.43 -0.50
C PHE A 211 -9.14 -12.03 -1.87
N PRO A 212 -9.46 -13.33 -1.93
CA PRO A 212 -9.77 -13.99 -3.19
C PRO A 212 -11.05 -13.39 -3.80
N ASN A 213 -11.11 -13.43 -5.12
CA ASN A 213 -12.23 -12.95 -5.91
C ASN A 213 -12.55 -11.46 -5.71
N MET A 214 -11.55 -10.61 -5.47
CA MET A 214 -11.76 -9.16 -5.41
C MET A 214 -12.25 -8.64 -6.75
N THR A 215 -13.36 -7.92 -6.72
CA THR A 215 -13.92 -7.25 -7.90
C THR A 215 -13.52 -5.78 -7.95
N GLN A 216 -13.79 -5.12 -9.08
CA GLN A 216 -13.59 -3.68 -9.23
C GLN A 216 -14.47 -2.84 -8.29
N GLU A 217 -15.51 -3.42 -7.66
CA GLU A 217 -16.37 -2.74 -6.68
C GLU A 217 -15.82 -2.80 -5.25
N GLU A 218 -14.62 -3.34 -5.08
CA GLU A 218 -13.98 -3.52 -3.78
C GLU A 218 -12.64 -2.80 -3.74
N VAL A 219 -12.28 -2.31 -2.56
CA VAL A 219 -10.99 -1.67 -2.30
C VAL A 219 -10.44 -2.20 -0.99
N LEU A 220 -9.20 -2.66 -1.03
CA LEU A 220 -8.44 -2.96 0.16
C LEU A 220 -7.82 -1.67 0.67
N ILE A 221 -8.12 -1.31 1.91
CA ILE A 221 -7.61 -0.12 2.57
C ILE A 221 -6.62 -0.58 3.63
N PHE A 222 -5.42 -0.01 3.65
CA PHE A 222 -4.43 -0.32 4.67
C PHE A 222 -3.57 0.89 5.01
N ARG A 223 -3.02 0.92 6.22
CA ARG A 223 -2.09 1.98 6.63
C ARG A 223 -0.67 1.61 6.25
N THR A 224 0.09 2.55 5.71
CA THR A 224 1.53 2.38 5.49
C THR A 224 2.37 3.28 6.39
N TYR A 225 1.74 4.28 7.04
CA TYR A 225 2.30 5.04 8.15
C TYR A 225 1.19 5.63 9.03
N ASP A 226 1.38 5.70 10.35
CA ASP A 226 0.49 6.36 11.31
C ASP A 226 1.29 6.93 12.47
N SER A 227 1.47 8.25 12.50
CA SER A 227 2.31 8.91 13.51
C SER A 227 1.80 8.69 14.94
N ARG A 228 0.49 8.47 15.13
CA ARG A 228 -0.06 8.18 16.46
C ARG A 228 0.31 6.78 16.93
N GLN A 229 0.37 5.80 16.01
CA GLN A 229 0.79 4.44 16.36
C GLN A 229 2.30 4.40 16.62
N GLU A 230 3.08 5.12 15.80
CA GLU A 230 4.52 5.33 16.01
C GLU A 230 4.81 5.91 17.41
N GLU A 231 4.17 7.03 17.78
CA GLU A 231 4.31 7.67 19.10
C GLU A 231 3.95 6.72 20.27
N ARG A 232 3.11 5.71 20.03
CA ARG A 232 2.69 4.70 21.01
C ARG A 232 3.58 3.46 21.02
N GLY A 233 4.56 3.36 20.12
CA GLY A 233 5.35 2.14 19.92
C GLY A 233 4.53 0.96 19.39
N LEU A 234 3.43 1.24 18.69
CA LEU A 234 2.55 0.24 18.08
C LEU A 234 2.84 0.11 16.57
N PRO A 235 2.45 -0.99 15.91
CA PRO A 235 2.65 -1.15 14.48
C PRO A 235 1.99 -0.04 13.65
N TYR A 236 2.81 0.82 13.05
CA TYR A 236 2.38 1.90 12.14
C TYR A 236 2.55 1.54 10.66
N TRP A 237 3.10 0.36 10.38
CA TRP A 237 3.29 -0.25 9.06
C TRP A 237 2.21 -1.31 8.77
N THR A 238 2.09 -1.77 7.52
CA THR A 238 1.31 -2.98 7.15
C THR A 238 2.00 -3.67 5.98
N PRO A 239 2.75 -4.77 6.22
CA PRO A 239 3.52 -5.40 5.17
C PRO A 239 2.63 -6.07 4.13
N HIS A 240 3.01 -5.95 2.87
CA HIS A 240 2.29 -6.50 1.74
C HIS A 240 3.25 -6.86 0.60
N CYS A 241 2.79 -7.74 -0.28
CA CYS A 241 3.46 -8.08 -1.53
C CYS A 241 2.50 -8.76 -2.50
N ALA A 242 2.86 -8.76 -3.78
CA ALA A 242 2.30 -9.66 -4.75
C ALA A 242 2.84 -11.08 -4.54
N PHE A 243 2.02 -12.10 -4.80
CA PHE A 243 2.48 -13.49 -4.80
C PHE A 243 1.98 -14.22 -6.03
N ALA A 244 2.75 -15.18 -6.52
CA ALA A 244 2.31 -16.02 -7.65
C ALA A 244 1.12 -16.89 -7.21
N ASN A 245 -0.03 -16.67 -7.83
CA ASN A 245 -1.24 -17.44 -7.61
C ASN A 245 -1.03 -18.88 -8.10
N PRO A 246 -1.17 -19.91 -7.24
CA PRO A 246 -0.96 -21.30 -7.64
C PRO A 246 -2.10 -21.87 -8.51
N ASP A 247 -3.20 -21.14 -8.68
CA ASP A 247 -4.38 -21.59 -9.43
C ASP A 247 -5.10 -20.40 -10.11
N PRO A 248 -4.44 -19.69 -11.05
CA PRO A 248 -5.07 -18.59 -11.79
C PRO A 248 -6.16 -19.15 -12.71
N ALA A 249 -7.27 -18.41 -12.93
CA ALA A 249 -8.39 -18.99 -13.68
C ALA A 249 -8.07 -19.21 -15.17
N SER A 250 -7.04 -18.52 -15.70
CA SER A 250 -6.36 -18.90 -16.93
C SER A 250 -4.93 -18.32 -16.97
N ALA A 251 -4.10 -18.81 -17.88
CA ALA A 251 -2.74 -18.29 -18.12
C ALA A 251 -2.72 -16.84 -18.68
N GLU A 252 -3.88 -16.27 -19.02
CA GLU A 252 -4.02 -14.93 -19.59
C GLU A 252 -4.56 -13.90 -18.57
N GLN A 253 -4.75 -14.30 -17.31
CA GLN A 253 -5.28 -13.41 -16.26
C GLN A 253 -4.19 -12.62 -15.55
N PHE A 254 -3.44 -11.82 -16.32
CA PHE A 254 -2.46 -10.90 -15.76
C PHE A 254 -3.13 -9.91 -14.80
N ARG A 255 -2.50 -9.67 -13.65
CA ARG A 255 -2.92 -8.65 -12.70
C ARG A 255 -3.02 -7.32 -13.41
N THR A 256 -4.15 -6.64 -13.20
CA THR A 256 -4.28 -5.20 -13.41
C THR A 256 -4.83 -4.59 -12.13
N SER A 257 -4.15 -3.59 -11.59
CA SER A 257 -4.54 -2.96 -10.33
C SER A 257 -4.26 -1.46 -10.33
N VAL A 258 -5.03 -0.74 -9.53
CA VAL A 258 -4.78 0.67 -9.21
C VAL A 258 -4.44 0.78 -7.73
N GLU A 259 -3.32 1.43 -7.44
CA GLU A 259 -2.85 1.79 -6.11
C GLU A 259 -2.97 3.31 -5.95
N MET A 260 -3.65 3.75 -4.89
CA MET A 260 -3.76 5.18 -4.56
C MET A 260 -3.35 5.41 -3.12
N ARG A 261 -2.69 6.52 -2.86
CA ARG A 261 -2.26 6.92 -1.51
C ARG A 261 -2.95 8.21 -1.10
N VAL A 262 -3.38 8.29 0.15
CA VAL A 262 -3.97 9.50 0.73
C VAL A 262 -3.35 9.76 2.09
N LEU A 263 -2.71 10.92 2.23
CA LEU A 263 -2.28 11.42 3.52
C LEU A 263 -3.46 12.11 4.21
N CYS A 264 -3.85 11.59 5.36
CA CYS A 264 -4.91 12.10 6.22
C CYS A 264 -4.31 12.93 7.36
N LEU A 265 -4.80 14.15 7.55
CA LEU A 265 -4.34 15.12 8.56
C LEU A 265 -5.38 15.26 9.67
N PHE A 266 -4.92 15.28 10.92
CA PHE A 266 -5.77 15.52 12.10
C PHE A 266 -5.21 16.71 12.90
N TYR A 267 -6.05 17.68 13.25
CA TYR A 267 -5.64 18.94 13.91
C TYR A 267 -5.88 19.02 15.41
#